data_AF-A0A444Z0M6-F1
#
_entry.id   AF-A0A444Z0M6-F1
#
_cell.length_a   1.000
_cell.length_b   1.000
_cell.length_c   1.000
_cell.angle_alpha   90.00
_cell.angle_beta   90.00
_cell.angle_gamma   90.00
#
_symmetry.space_group_name_H-M   'P 1'
#
loop_
_entity.id
_entity.type
_entity.pdbx_description
1 polymer ?
#
loop_
_entity_poly.entity_id
_entity_poly.type
_entity_poly.pdbx_seq_one_letter_code
_entity_poly.pdbx_strand_id
1 'polypeptide(L)'
;MSEEKKTIVRDLGFGGLMHIPPLRVHHQILRELANSFKLGENRLETGYSSFKIRPKTIGDALGINASEDLFPQKVNYKDLSEDDKQIFRRFQGKTLKNLTDEMMDIGVSNKQDRLMFKRIFILYIQMAFLLPTTINKISLMHQAPIFEMDTITEWNWGGHVLSFIIKDITDYKLKKKKAIDSCLFALMIIYFHLSKNKDKKRAERPPEPWIAN
;
A
#
# COMPACT_ATOMS: atom_id res chain seq x y z
N MET A 1 -7.13 16.00 -7.15
CA MET A 1 -8.29 15.64 -6.29
C MET A 1 -8.81 16.88 -5.58
N SER A 2 -10.14 16.99 -5.42
CA SER A 2 -10.79 18.02 -4.59
C SER A 2 -10.54 17.79 -3.09
N GLU A 3 -10.77 18.81 -2.26
CA GLU A 3 -10.61 18.68 -0.80
C GLU A 3 -11.55 17.65 -0.18
N GLU A 4 -12.79 17.55 -0.64
CA GLU A 4 -13.74 16.53 -0.17
C GLU A 4 -13.20 15.11 -0.38
N LYS A 5 -12.64 14.85 -1.57
CA LYS A 5 -12.02 13.55 -1.86
C LYS A 5 -10.79 13.30 -1.00
N LYS A 6 -9.98 14.32 -0.71
CA LYS A 6 -8.83 14.19 0.22
C LYS A 6 -9.28 13.88 1.64
N THR A 7 -10.35 14.50 2.13
CA THR A 7 -10.94 14.19 3.43
C THR A 7 -11.37 12.73 3.49
N ILE A 8 -12.03 12.21 2.46
CA ILE A 8 -12.39 10.79 2.39
C ILE A 8 -11.15 9.88 2.47
N VAL A 9 -10.04 10.23 1.81
CA VAL A 9 -8.78 9.47 1.89
C VAL A 9 -8.20 9.47 3.30
N ARG A 10 -8.29 10.60 4.03
CA ARG A 10 -7.89 10.67 5.45
C ARG A 10 -8.78 9.80 6.32
N ASP A 11 -10.10 9.86 6.13
CA ASP A 11 -11.07 9.05 6.86
C ASP A 11 -10.85 7.54 6.65
N LEU A 12 -10.31 7.15 5.49
CA LEU A 12 -9.94 5.76 5.19
C LEU A 12 -8.60 5.33 5.84
N GLY A 13 -7.92 6.19 6.59
CA GLY A 13 -6.65 5.88 7.22
C GLY A 13 -5.44 5.91 6.28
N PHE A 14 -5.57 6.52 5.10
CA PHE A 14 -4.50 6.67 4.09
C PHE A 14 -4.00 8.11 3.97
N GLY A 15 -4.30 8.97 4.95
CA GLY A 15 -3.87 10.36 4.96
C GLY A 15 -2.36 10.53 4.84
N GLY A 16 -1.58 9.64 5.46
CA GLY A 16 -0.12 9.66 5.42
C GLY A 16 0.48 9.56 4.02
N LEU A 17 -0.18 8.79 3.13
CA LEU A 17 0.30 8.59 1.77
C LEU A 17 0.29 9.88 0.94
N MET A 18 -0.58 10.84 1.26
CA MET A 18 -0.65 12.13 0.57
C MET A 18 0.56 13.02 0.86
N HIS A 19 1.31 12.72 1.92
CA HIS A 19 2.48 13.49 2.33
C HIS A 19 3.80 12.91 1.80
N ILE A 20 3.76 11.74 1.17
CA ILE A 20 4.94 11.12 0.57
C ILE A 20 5.34 11.96 -0.66
N PRO A 21 6.54 12.57 -0.67
CA PRO A 21 6.96 13.39 -1.79
C PRO A 21 7.17 12.52 -3.04
N PRO A 22 7.07 13.09 -4.25
CA PRO A 22 7.50 12.40 -5.46
C PRO A 22 9.00 12.11 -5.35
N LEU A 23 9.36 10.83 -5.19
CA LEU A 23 10.74 10.39 -5.10
C LEU A 23 11.19 9.83 -6.45
N ARG A 24 12.37 10.26 -6.92
CA ARG A 24 13.04 9.61 -8.05
C ARG A 24 13.70 8.33 -7.55
N VAL A 25 13.25 7.20 -8.08
CA VAL A 25 13.73 5.89 -7.65
C VAL A 25 14.82 5.42 -8.59
N HIS A 26 16.07 5.40 -8.12
CA HIS A 26 17.15 4.78 -8.86
C HIS A 26 17.11 3.26 -8.67
N HIS A 27 17.04 2.52 -9.77
CA HIS A 27 17.01 1.05 -9.75
C HIS A 27 18.19 0.41 -9.00
N GLN A 28 19.34 1.09 -8.97
CA GLN A 28 20.50 0.65 -8.20
C GLN A 28 20.20 0.60 -6.69
N ILE A 29 19.55 1.63 -6.14
CA ILE A 29 19.19 1.68 -4.72
C ILE A 29 18.21 0.55 -4.38
N LEU A 30 17.19 0.32 -5.21
CA LEU A 30 16.26 -0.80 -4.99
C LEU A 30 16.97 -2.15 -4.98
N ARG A 31 17.96 -2.33 -5.88
CA ARG A 31 18.77 -3.55 -5.95
C ARG A 31 19.63 -3.74 -4.71
N GLU A 32 20.27 -2.67 -4.24
CA GLU A 32 21.06 -2.68 -3.01
C GLU A 32 20.18 -3.04 -1.80
N LEU A 33 19.03 -2.37 -1.64
CA LEU A 33 18.07 -2.66 -0.57
C LEU A 33 17.55 -4.11 -0.63
N ALA A 34 17.22 -4.61 -1.82
CA ALA A 34 16.82 -6.00 -2.01
C ALA A 34 17.93 -6.96 -1.55
N ASN A 35 19.17 -6.73 -1.99
CA ASN A 35 20.33 -7.56 -1.65
C ASN A 35 20.62 -7.52 -0.13
N SER A 36 20.48 -6.36 0.49
CA SER A 36 20.62 -6.10 1.92
C SER A 36 19.52 -6.71 2.80
N PHE A 37 18.36 -7.07 2.24
CA PHE A 37 17.26 -7.65 3.01
C PHE A 37 17.48 -9.14 3.30
N LYS A 38 17.52 -9.51 4.58
CA LYS A 38 17.60 -10.89 5.07
C LYS A 38 16.20 -11.49 5.17
N LEU A 39 15.90 -12.42 4.27
CA LEU A 39 14.69 -13.23 4.29
C LEU A 39 14.67 -14.12 5.55
N GLY A 40 13.48 -14.36 6.12
CA GLY A 40 13.30 -15.12 7.37
C GLY A 40 13.37 -14.26 8.63
N GLU A 41 14.31 -13.32 8.69
CA GLU A 41 14.41 -12.36 9.81
C GLU A 41 13.58 -11.09 9.62
N ASN A 42 13.17 -10.83 8.37
CA ASN A 42 12.56 -9.58 7.93
C ASN A 42 13.44 -8.38 8.32
N ARG A 43 14.74 -8.46 8.05
CA ARG A 43 15.74 -7.50 8.51
C ARG A 43 16.46 -6.87 7.33
N LEU A 44 16.56 -5.54 7.32
CA LEU A 44 17.31 -4.78 6.33
C LEU A 44 18.69 -4.45 6.90
N GLU A 45 19.75 -4.99 6.28
CA GLU A 45 21.13 -4.78 6.71
C GLU A 45 21.89 -3.93 5.72
N THR A 46 22.26 -2.75 6.17
CA THR A 46 23.10 -1.79 5.45
C THR A 46 24.46 -1.72 6.16
N GLY A 47 25.50 -1.23 5.48
CA GLY A 47 26.83 -1.12 6.08
C GLY A 47 26.90 -0.32 7.40
N TYR A 48 25.89 0.50 7.69
CA TYR A 48 25.83 1.37 8.86
C TYR A 48 24.71 1.01 9.85
N SER A 49 23.76 0.15 9.48
CA SER A 49 22.55 -0.10 10.27
C SER A 49 21.86 -1.41 9.94
N SER A 50 21.24 -2.01 10.95
CA SER A 50 20.40 -3.19 10.84
C SER A 50 19.01 -2.89 11.41
N PHE A 51 17.98 -2.98 10.57
CA PHE A 51 16.61 -2.68 10.95
C PHE A 51 15.71 -3.90 10.82
N LYS A 52 15.00 -4.27 11.88
CA LYS A 52 13.92 -5.27 11.78
C LYS A 52 12.66 -4.60 11.25
N ILE A 53 12.20 -5.03 10.08
CA ILE A 53 10.99 -4.52 9.43
C ILE A 53 9.79 -5.30 9.99
N ARG A 54 8.87 -4.56 10.63
CA ARG A 54 7.61 -5.08 11.16
C ARG A 54 6.44 -4.35 10.49
N PRO A 55 5.23 -4.93 10.46
CA PRO A 55 4.03 -4.24 9.96
C PRO A 55 3.90 -2.83 10.53
N LYS A 56 4.08 -2.67 11.85
CA LYS A 56 4.06 -1.37 12.52
C LYS A 56 5.06 -0.36 11.95
N THR A 57 6.28 -0.79 11.65
CA THR A 57 7.30 0.09 11.04
C THR A 57 6.88 0.59 9.66
N ILE A 58 6.18 -0.25 8.92
CA ILE A 58 5.62 0.11 7.61
C ILE A 58 4.45 1.07 7.79
N GLY A 59 3.57 0.79 8.76
CA GLY A 59 2.47 1.66 9.13
C GLY A 59 2.94 3.06 9.52
N ASP A 60 3.94 3.14 10.39
CA ASP A 60 4.57 4.40 10.80
C ASP A 60 5.19 5.14 9.61
N ALA A 61 5.91 4.43 8.72
CA ALA A 61 6.61 5.06 7.58
C ALA A 61 5.69 5.51 6.44
N LEU A 62 4.55 4.84 6.25
CA LEU A 62 3.59 5.13 5.17
C LEU A 62 2.35 5.88 5.68
N GLY A 63 2.18 6.00 6.99
CA GLY A 63 0.97 6.49 7.64
C GLY A 63 -0.28 5.68 7.26
N ILE A 64 -0.19 4.35 7.39
CA ILE A 64 -1.27 3.38 7.17
C ILE A 64 -1.43 2.47 8.39
N ASN A 65 -2.60 1.87 8.58
CA ASN A 65 -2.83 0.98 9.70
C ASN A 65 -2.01 -0.35 9.59
N ALA A 66 -1.60 -0.87 10.74
CA ALA A 66 -0.81 -2.10 10.84
C ALA A 66 -1.08 -2.95 12.11
N SER A 67 -2.19 -2.69 12.81
CA SER A 67 -2.43 -3.23 14.16
C SER A 67 -3.22 -4.53 14.21
N GLU A 68 -4.22 -4.72 13.33
CA GLU A 68 -5.15 -5.86 13.41
C GLU A 68 -4.70 -7.04 12.52
N ASP A 69 -5.68 -7.84 12.10
CA ASP A 69 -5.53 -8.95 11.17
C ASP A 69 -5.29 -8.50 9.72
N LEU A 70 -4.82 -9.46 8.91
CA LEU A 70 -4.73 -9.31 7.47
C LEU A 70 -6.12 -9.51 6.84
N PHE A 71 -6.55 -8.60 5.97
CA PHE A 71 -7.73 -8.84 5.13
C PHE A 71 -7.56 -10.09 4.24
N PRO A 72 -8.65 -10.79 3.89
CA PRO A 72 -8.59 -11.96 3.02
C PRO A 72 -8.07 -11.60 1.62
N GLN A 73 -7.16 -12.40 1.05
CA GLN A 73 -6.64 -12.16 -0.30
C GLN A 73 -7.54 -12.71 -1.42
N LYS A 74 -8.62 -13.42 -1.07
CA LYS A 74 -9.49 -14.11 -2.02
C LYS A 74 -10.94 -13.78 -1.73
N VAL A 75 -11.66 -13.44 -2.79
CA VAL A 75 -13.11 -13.35 -2.81
C VAL A 75 -13.64 -14.56 -3.56
N ASN A 76 -14.59 -15.28 -2.96
CA ASN A 76 -15.34 -16.29 -3.69
C ASN A 76 -16.55 -15.63 -4.37
N TYR A 77 -16.51 -15.54 -5.70
CA TYR A 77 -17.59 -14.94 -6.49
C TYR A 77 -18.97 -15.57 -6.23
N LYS A 78 -19.01 -16.87 -5.88
CA LYS A 78 -20.27 -17.57 -5.59
C LYS A 78 -20.93 -17.08 -4.31
N ASP A 79 -20.15 -16.57 -3.36
CA ASP A 79 -20.61 -16.16 -2.04
C ASP A 79 -20.99 -14.67 -2.01
N LEU A 80 -20.77 -13.94 -3.12
CA LEU A 80 -21.14 -12.54 -3.26
C LEU A 80 -22.65 -12.35 -3.42
N SER A 81 -23.17 -11.24 -2.88
CA SER A 81 -24.51 -10.74 -3.19
C SER A 81 -24.63 -10.37 -4.69
N GLU A 82 -25.85 -10.27 -5.24
CA GLU A 82 -26.00 -9.85 -6.64
C GLU A 82 -25.49 -8.42 -6.89
N ASP A 83 -25.61 -7.53 -5.92
CA ASP A 83 -25.05 -6.18 -6.00
C ASP A 83 -23.51 -6.22 -6.02
N ASP A 84 -22.90 -7.04 -5.15
CA ASP A 84 -21.44 -7.22 -5.13
C ASP A 84 -20.91 -7.89 -6.40
N LYS A 85 -21.68 -8.80 -7.00
CA LYS A 85 -21.33 -9.37 -8.31
C LYS A 85 -21.35 -8.31 -9.42
N GLN A 86 -22.26 -7.34 -9.37
CA GLN A 86 -22.25 -6.22 -10.32
C GLN A 86 -20.98 -5.36 -10.14
N ILE A 87 -20.58 -5.08 -8.90
CA ILE A 87 -19.35 -4.35 -8.58
C ILE A 87 -18.12 -5.13 -9.04
N PHE A 88 -18.07 -6.43 -8.77
CA PHE A 88 -17.01 -7.34 -9.22
C PHE A 88 -16.84 -7.25 -10.74
N ARG A 89 -17.93 -7.41 -11.50
CA ARG A 89 -17.93 -7.34 -12.97
C ARG A 89 -17.50 -5.97 -13.48
N ARG A 90 -17.90 -4.88 -12.82
CA ARG A 90 -17.51 -3.50 -13.19
C ARG A 90 -16.00 -3.28 -13.14
N PHE A 91 -15.30 -3.89 -12.19
CA PHE A 91 -13.85 -3.73 -12.04
C PHE A 91 -13.05 -4.81 -12.79
N GLN A 92 -13.70 -5.88 -13.26
CA GLN A 92 -13.02 -6.92 -14.00
C GLN A 92 -12.36 -6.38 -15.27
N GLY A 93 -11.06 -6.64 -15.43
CA GLY A 93 -10.30 -6.23 -16.61
C GLY A 93 -9.93 -4.75 -16.68
N LYS A 94 -10.36 -3.91 -15.73
CA LYS A 94 -9.94 -2.50 -15.66
C LYS A 94 -8.45 -2.38 -15.34
N THR A 95 -7.85 -1.32 -15.86
CA THR A 95 -6.43 -0.99 -15.69
C THR A 95 -6.22 0.12 -14.67
N LEU A 96 -4.97 0.37 -14.26
CA LEU A 96 -4.65 1.49 -13.39
C LEU A 96 -5.04 2.84 -13.99
N LYS A 97 -4.93 2.98 -15.33
CA LYS A 97 -5.40 4.17 -16.05
C LYS A 97 -6.92 4.33 -15.90
N ASN A 98 -7.69 3.25 -16.11
CA ASN A 98 -9.14 3.31 -15.94
C ASN A 98 -9.54 3.74 -14.52
N LEU A 99 -8.83 3.24 -13.48
CA LEU A 99 -9.06 3.67 -12.10
C LEU A 99 -8.70 5.13 -11.87
N THR A 100 -7.62 5.62 -12.48
CA THR A 100 -7.18 7.02 -12.37
C THR A 100 -8.23 7.96 -12.96
N ASP A 101 -8.68 7.67 -14.18
CA ASP A 101 -9.69 8.47 -14.89
C ASP A 101 -11.01 8.48 -14.09
N GLU A 102 -11.50 7.31 -13.67
CA GLU A 102 -12.75 7.18 -12.91
C GLU A 102 -12.67 7.84 -11.52
N MET A 103 -11.52 7.75 -10.84
CA MET A 103 -11.28 8.41 -9.55
C MET A 103 -11.36 9.93 -9.69
N MET A 104 -10.92 10.47 -10.82
CA MET A 104 -10.97 11.91 -11.08
C MET A 104 -12.38 12.38 -11.45
N ASP A 105 -13.08 11.62 -12.29
CA ASP A 105 -14.40 11.97 -12.83
C ASP A 105 -15.54 11.81 -11.81
N ILE A 106 -15.48 10.81 -10.93
CA ILE A 106 -16.59 10.51 -10.02
C ILE A 106 -16.84 11.67 -9.03
N GLY A 107 -18.10 12.04 -8.83
CA GLY A 107 -18.52 12.98 -7.79
C GLY A 107 -18.42 12.36 -6.38
N VAL A 108 -18.55 13.17 -5.33
CA VAL A 108 -18.63 12.67 -3.94
C VAL A 108 -19.74 13.34 -3.12
N SER A 109 -20.71 13.96 -3.80
CA SER A 109 -21.82 14.70 -3.18
C SER A 109 -22.90 13.79 -2.58
N ASN A 110 -23.05 12.56 -3.07
CA ASN A 110 -24.02 11.58 -2.56
C ASN A 110 -23.33 10.33 -1.99
N LYS A 111 -24.07 9.56 -1.19
CA LYS A 111 -23.54 8.40 -0.45
C LYS A 111 -23.06 7.28 -1.37
N GLN A 112 -23.75 7.03 -2.49
CA GLN A 112 -23.43 5.94 -3.42
C GLN A 112 -22.12 6.23 -4.15
N ASP A 113 -21.98 7.44 -4.71
CA ASP A 113 -20.76 7.87 -5.38
C ASP A 113 -19.60 7.98 -4.40
N ARG A 114 -19.84 8.43 -3.17
CA ARG A 114 -18.82 8.43 -2.11
C ARG A 114 -18.33 7.01 -1.80
N LEU A 115 -19.22 6.03 -1.67
CA LEU A 115 -18.82 4.63 -1.47
C LEU A 115 -18.03 4.10 -2.67
N MET A 116 -18.47 4.42 -3.89
CA MET A 116 -17.79 3.96 -5.09
C MET A 116 -16.41 4.59 -5.27
N PHE A 117 -16.28 5.89 -4.96
CA PHE A 117 -15.01 6.59 -4.88
C PHE A 117 -14.06 5.90 -3.89
N LYS A 118 -14.53 5.55 -2.69
CA LYS A 118 -13.72 4.80 -1.70
C LYS A 118 -13.20 3.49 -2.30
N ARG A 119 -14.06 2.70 -2.96
CA ARG A 119 -13.65 1.43 -3.60
C ARG A 119 -12.62 1.64 -4.71
N ILE A 120 -12.83 2.62 -5.59
CA ILE A 120 -11.88 2.97 -6.65
C ILE A 120 -10.53 3.38 -6.06
N PHE A 121 -10.55 4.22 -5.01
CA PHE A 121 -9.33 4.65 -4.33
C PHE A 121 -8.56 3.47 -3.72
N ILE A 122 -9.24 2.54 -3.05
CA ILE A 122 -8.62 1.34 -2.49
C ILE A 122 -7.97 0.49 -3.59
N LEU A 123 -8.67 0.22 -4.69
CA LEU A 123 -8.09 -0.50 -5.84
C LEU A 123 -6.88 0.23 -6.42
N TYR A 124 -7.00 1.55 -6.60
CA TYR A 124 -5.95 2.39 -7.14
C TYR A 124 -4.71 2.34 -6.26
N ILE A 125 -4.83 2.56 -4.95
CA ILE A 125 -3.67 2.64 -4.07
C ILE A 125 -2.99 1.29 -3.89
N GLN A 126 -3.77 0.19 -3.90
CA GLN A 126 -3.22 -1.16 -3.94
C GLN A 126 -2.39 -1.37 -5.22
N MET A 127 -2.95 -1.08 -6.39
CA MET A 127 -2.27 -1.33 -7.67
C MET A 127 -1.09 -0.39 -7.94
N ALA A 128 -1.20 0.88 -7.54
CA ALA A 128 -0.20 1.90 -7.82
C ALA A 128 1.00 1.81 -6.88
N PHE A 129 0.77 1.44 -5.62
CA PHE A 129 1.72 1.72 -4.55
C PHE A 129 1.89 0.58 -3.53
N LEU A 130 0.81 0.09 -2.92
CA LEU A 130 0.93 -0.83 -1.78
C LEU A 130 1.26 -2.27 -2.20
N LEU A 131 0.56 -2.78 -3.21
CA LEU A 131 0.63 -4.16 -3.69
C LEU A 131 0.75 -4.21 -5.22
N PRO A 132 1.65 -3.43 -5.83
CA PRO A 132 1.68 -3.30 -7.27
C PRO A 132 2.09 -4.63 -7.91
N THR A 133 1.47 -4.95 -9.05
CA THR A 133 1.78 -6.17 -9.81
C THR A 133 2.28 -5.80 -11.21
N THR A 134 3.02 -6.70 -11.84
CA THR A 134 3.48 -6.52 -13.23
C THR A 134 2.32 -6.47 -14.24
N ILE A 135 1.14 -6.97 -13.86
CA ILE A 135 -0.06 -6.95 -14.69
C ILE A 135 -0.78 -5.63 -14.43
N ASN A 136 -0.92 -4.80 -15.46
CA ASN A 136 -1.65 -3.52 -15.38
C ASN A 136 -3.19 -3.69 -15.37
N LYS A 137 -3.71 -4.81 -14.85
CA LYS A 137 -5.14 -5.10 -14.73
C LYS A 137 -5.46 -5.47 -13.29
N ILE A 138 -6.66 -5.14 -12.82
CA ILE A 138 -7.14 -5.51 -11.49
C ILE A 138 -7.12 -7.04 -11.35
N SER A 139 -6.24 -7.54 -10.48
CA SER A 139 -6.22 -8.92 -10.00
C SER A 139 -7.25 -9.16 -8.88
N LEU A 140 -7.68 -10.41 -8.70
CA LEU A 140 -8.62 -10.85 -7.66
C LEU A 140 -8.16 -10.47 -6.24
N MET A 141 -6.85 -10.46 -5.99
CA MET A 141 -6.29 -10.05 -4.70
C MET A 141 -6.59 -8.60 -4.31
N HIS A 142 -6.82 -7.71 -5.29
CA HIS A 142 -7.19 -6.32 -5.02
C HIS A 142 -8.69 -6.16 -4.76
N GLN A 143 -9.49 -7.16 -5.12
CA GLN A 143 -10.95 -7.03 -5.04
C GLN A 143 -11.51 -7.40 -3.67
N ALA A 144 -10.78 -8.10 -2.82
CA ALA A 144 -11.31 -8.44 -1.50
C ALA A 144 -11.61 -7.22 -0.62
N PRO A 145 -10.71 -6.23 -0.49
CA PRO A 145 -10.97 -5.10 0.40
C PRO A 145 -12.18 -4.24 0.00
N ILE A 146 -12.55 -4.18 -1.28
CA ILE A 146 -13.67 -3.33 -1.73
C ILE A 146 -15.05 -3.85 -1.32
N PHE A 147 -15.14 -5.09 -0.84
CA PHE A 147 -16.38 -5.67 -0.31
C PHE A 147 -16.48 -5.53 1.21
N GLU A 148 -15.37 -5.25 1.90
CA GLU A 148 -15.30 -5.10 3.36
C GLU A 148 -15.03 -3.63 3.74
N MET A 149 -15.82 -2.72 3.16
CA MET A 149 -15.59 -1.28 3.28
C MET A 149 -15.83 -0.72 4.69
N ASP A 150 -16.62 -1.40 5.51
CA ASP A 150 -16.93 -0.97 6.87
C ASP A 150 -15.76 -1.18 7.84
N THR A 151 -14.92 -2.19 7.58
CA THR A 151 -13.73 -2.54 8.40
C THR A 151 -12.42 -2.14 7.73
N ILE A 152 -12.48 -1.39 6.61
CA ILE A 152 -11.32 -1.09 5.76
C ILE A 152 -10.15 -0.43 6.51
N THR A 153 -10.48 0.39 7.50
CA THR A 153 -9.52 1.14 8.32
C THR A 153 -8.86 0.27 9.39
N GLU A 154 -9.48 -0.85 9.75
CA GLU A 154 -9.03 -1.75 10.81
C GLU A 154 -7.95 -2.71 10.29
N TRP A 155 -7.94 -3.00 8.99
CA TRP A 155 -7.00 -3.98 8.43
C TRP A 155 -5.53 -3.59 8.55
N ASN A 156 -4.70 -4.64 8.66
CA ASN A 156 -3.25 -4.53 8.72
C ASN A 156 -2.62 -4.35 7.33
N TRP A 157 -2.77 -3.15 6.79
CA TRP A 157 -2.17 -2.75 5.51
C TRP A 157 -0.64 -2.88 5.54
N GLY A 158 0.00 -2.50 6.65
CA GLY A 158 1.45 -2.67 6.82
C GLY A 158 1.90 -4.13 6.70
N GLY A 159 1.13 -5.07 7.23
CA GLY A 159 1.40 -6.50 7.15
C GLY A 159 1.26 -7.06 5.74
N HIS A 160 0.25 -6.60 5.00
CA HIS A 160 0.10 -6.94 3.59
C HIS A 160 1.26 -6.43 2.74
N VAL A 161 1.65 -5.16 2.92
CA VAL A 161 2.85 -4.59 2.25
C VAL A 161 4.11 -5.42 2.60
N LEU A 162 4.30 -5.79 3.87
CA LEU A 162 5.44 -6.63 4.27
C LEU A 162 5.44 -7.97 3.54
N SER A 163 4.28 -8.62 3.43
CA SER A 163 4.16 -9.91 2.75
C SER A 163 4.57 -9.82 1.26
N PHE A 164 4.23 -8.71 0.60
CA PHE A 164 4.60 -8.46 -0.79
C PHE A 164 6.09 -8.16 -0.94
N ILE A 165 6.67 -7.35 -0.05
CA ILE A 165 8.12 -7.12 -0.01
C ILE A 165 8.87 -8.45 0.12
N ILE A 166 8.46 -9.31 1.06
CA ILE A 166 9.09 -10.62 1.27
C ILE A 166 8.96 -11.48 0.00
N LYS A 167 7.76 -11.54 -0.58
CA LYS A 167 7.48 -12.32 -1.79
C LYS A 167 8.35 -11.85 -2.97
N ASP A 168 8.44 -10.56 -3.20
CA ASP A 168 9.13 -10.02 -4.38
C ASP A 168 10.66 -10.10 -4.24
N ILE A 169 11.19 -9.92 -3.03
CA ILE A 169 12.62 -10.20 -2.74
C ILE A 169 12.91 -11.69 -2.89
N THR A 170 12.00 -12.57 -2.46
CA THR A 170 12.13 -14.02 -2.64
C THR A 170 12.16 -14.39 -4.12
N ASP A 171 11.24 -13.85 -4.92
CA ASP A 171 11.18 -14.07 -6.36
C ASP A 171 12.45 -13.53 -7.06
N TYR A 172 12.97 -12.37 -6.64
CA TYR A 172 14.20 -11.80 -7.15
C TYR A 172 15.43 -12.65 -6.81
N LYS A 173 15.64 -12.98 -5.52
CA LYS A 173 16.83 -13.71 -5.06
C LYS A 173 16.82 -15.19 -5.41
N LEU A 174 15.73 -15.88 -5.11
CA LEU A 174 15.67 -17.34 -5.20
C LEU A 174 15.20 -17.81 -6.58
N LYS A 175 14.24 -17.09 -7.20
CA LYS A 175 13.74 -17.44 -8.53
C LYS A 175 14.47 -16.71 -9.67
N LYS A 176 15.53 -15.95 -9.35
CA LYS A 176 16.39 -15.22 -10.29
C LYS A 176 15.61 -14.33 -11.29
N LYS A 177 14.48 -13.74 -10.86
CA LYS A 177 13.78 -12.76 -11.70
C LYS A 177 14.69 -11.57 -11.96
N LYS A 178 14.79 -11.15 -13.23
CA LYS A 178 15.64 -10.03 -13.66
C LYS A 178 15.10 -8.67 -13.23
N ALA A 179 13.78 -8.55 -13.10
CA ALA A 179 13.11 -7.32 -12.70
C ALA A 179 12.84 -7.34 -11.20
N ILE A 180 13.07 -6.18 -10.59
CA ILE A 180 12.69 -5.88 -9.21
C ILE A 180 11.33 -5.19 -9.28
N ASP A 181 10.32 -5.80 -8.68
CA ASP A 181 8.94 -5.31 -8.71
C ASP A 181 8.78 -4.02 -7.87
N SER A 182 7.74 -3.25 -8.18
CA SER A 182 7.51 -1.90 -7.66
C SER A 182 7.21 -1.82 -6.15
N CYS A 183 6.95 -2.94 -5.46
CA CYS A 183 6.77 -2.94 -4.01
C CYS A 183 8.02 -2.51 -3.24
N LEU A 184 9.22 -2.61 -3.86
CA LEU A 184 10.46 -2.15 -3.23
C LEU A 184 10.53 -0.63 -3.08
N PHE A 185 9.63 0.11 -3.72
CA PHE A 185 9.45 1.53 -3.43
C PHE A 185 9.05 1.77 -1.98
N ALA A 186 8.13 0.94 -1.44
CA ALA A 186 7.79 0.98 -0.02
C ALA A 186 9.03 0.69 0.85
N LEU A 187 9.85 -0.30 0.48
CA LEU A 187 11.09 -0.62 1.20
C LEU A 187 12.06 0.56 1.25
N MET A 188 12.16 1.34 0.16
CA MET A 188 12.98 2.54 0.11
C MET A 188 12.44 3.64 1.05
N ILE A 189 11.13 3.87 1.07
CA ILE A 189 10.50 4.84 1.98
C ILE A 189 10.72 4.41 3.44
N ILE A 190 10.54 3.14 3.74
CA ILE A 190 10.81 2.56 5.07
C ILE A 190 12.27 2.77 5.47
N TYR A 191 13.22 2.51 4.57
CA TYR A 191 14.65 2.76 4.82
C TYR A 191 14.93 4.22 5.15
N PHE A 192 14.40 5.17 4.37
CA PHE A 192 14.60 6.59 4.63
C PHE A 192 13.94 7.05 5.94
N HIS A 193 12.73 6.58 6.23
CA HIS A 193 12.05 6.84 7.50
C HIS A 193 12.89 6.34 8.68
N LEU A 194 13.36 5.09 8.62
CA LEU A 194 14.18 4.49 9.68
C LEU A 194 15.53 5.19 9.85
N SER A 195 16.18 5.56 8.75
CA SER A 195 17.48 6.24 8.79
C SER A 195 17.39 7.62 9.43
N LYS A 196 16.31 8.38 9.17
CA LYS A 196 16.07 9.69 9.81
C LYS A 196 15.72 9.58 11.30
N ASN A 197 15.23 8.43 11.74
CA ASN A 197 14.72 8.21 13.09
C ASN A 197 15.62 7.34 13.97
N LYS A 198 16.82 6.98 13.50
CA LYS A 198 17.75 6.06 14.16
C LYS A 198 18.24 6.55 15.53
N ASP A 199 18.45 7.85 15.69
CA ASP A 199 19.03 8.45 16.90
C ASP A 199 17.99 9.16 17.80
N LYS A 200 16.72 9.18 17.40
CA LYS A 200 15.65 9.84 18.17
C LYS A 200 15.00 8.85 19.13
N LYS A 201 15.15 9.07 20.44
CA LYS A 201 14.35 8.35 21.45
C LYS A 201 12.86 8.56 21.15
N ARG A 202 12.01 7.59 21.48
CA ARG A 202 10.57 7.59 21.14
C ARG A 202 9.82 8.87 21.59
N ALA A 203 10.29 9.53 22.66
CA ALA A 203 9.75 10.79 23.17
C ALA A 203 10.31 12.06 22.48
N GLU A 204 11.42 11.94 21.74
CA GLU A 204 12.09 13.02 21.00
C GLU A 204 11.84 12.93 19.49
N ARG A 205 11.05 11.95 19.04
CA ARG A 205 10.57 11.94 17.65
C ARG A 205 9.66 13.16 17.50
N PRO A 206 10.04 14.18 16.71
CA PRO A 206 9.06 15.17 16.34
C PRO A 206 7.90 14.43 15.66
N PRO A 207 6.66 14.96 15.72
CA PRO A 207 5.66 14.57 14.74
C PRO A 207 6.36 14.60 13.39
N GLU A 208 6.15 13.57 12.56
CA GLU A 208 6.72 13.63 11.22
C GLU A 208 6.38 15.01 10.64
N PRO A 209 7.29 15.71 9.93
CA PRO A 209 7.08 17.13 9.58
C PRO A 209 5.82 17.38 8.72
N TRP A 210 5.09 16.32 8.36
CA TRP A 210 3.83 16.31 7.66
C TRP A 210 2.62 15.82 8.48
N ILE A 211 2.81 15.36 9.72
CA ILE A 211 1.77 14.99 10.70
C ILE A 211 1.35 16.20 11.56
N ALA A 212 2.10 17.29 11.53
CA ALA A 212 1.69 18.55 12.18
C ALA A 212 0.71 19.33 11.29
N ASN A 213 -0.59 19.20 11.58
CA ASN A 213 -1.59 20.24 11.36
C ASN A 213 -1.93 20.86 12.71
#